data_AF-A0A962SVW4-F1
#
_entry.id   AF-A0A962SVW4-F1
#
_cell.length_a   1.000
_cell.length_b   1.000
_cell.length_c   1.000
_cell.angle_alpha   90.00
_cell.angle_beta   90.00
_cell.angle_gamma   90.00
#
_symmetry.space_group_name_H-M   'P 1'
#
loop_
_entity.id
_entity.type
_entity.pdbx_description
1 polymer ?
#
loop_
_entity_poly.entity_id
_entity_poly.type
_entity_poly.pdbx_seq_one_letter_code
_entity_poly.pdbx_strand_id
1 'polypeptide(L)'
;PEGVAYEPPLNLDRIRLRQAVDAPTLASYYEVNLGELIALNKAWKAPAHSGEKPLPAGSMIWLPAGTMIRLAQRGATSRALVLAEPVSTARLR
;
A
#
# COMPACT_ATOMS: atom_id res chain seq x y z
N PRO A 1 27.69 -22.62 16.50
CA PRO A 1 27.16 -22.10 15.22
C PRO A 1 25.86 -21.33 15.45
N GLU A 2 25.97 -20.03 15.62
CA GLU A 2 24.81 -19.16 15.86
C GLU A 2 24.15 -18.85 14.51
N GLY A 3 23.08 -19.60 14.21
CA GLY A 3 22.27 -19.37 13.02
C GLY A 3 21.50 -18.08 13.18
N VAL A 4 21.86 -17.05 12.43
CA VAL A 4 21.07 -15.83 12.30
C VAL A 4 19.66 -16.22 11.87
N ALA A 5 18.67 -15.98 12.73
CA ALA A 5 17.28 -16.20 12.38
C ALA A 5 16.94 -15.29 11.20
N TYR A 6 16.72 -15.88 10.02
CA TYR A 6 16.41 -15.14 8.81
C TYR A 6 14.97 -14.65 8.90
N GLU A 7 14.77 -13.50 9.53
CA GLU A 7 13.48 -12.83 9.55
C GLU A 7 13.13 -12.47 8.09
N PRO A 8 12.05 -13.03 7.52
CA PRO A 8 11.76 -12.84 6.11
C PRO A 8 11.55 -11.35 5.85
N PRO A 9 12.04 -10.81 4.72
CA PRO A 9 11.88 -9.40 4.42
C PRO A 9 10.39 -9.03 4.49
N LEU A 10 10.10 -7.90 5.11
CA LEU A 10 8.73 -7.40 5.29
C LEU A 10 8.07 -7.27 3.91
N ASN A 11 7.30 -8.29 3.52
CA ASN A 11 6.66 -8.44 2.21
C ASN A 11 5.42 -7.54 2.11
N LEU A 12 5.57 -6.28 2.51
CA LEU A 12 4.60 -5.22 2.32
C LEU A 12 4.45 -4.95 0.82
N ASP A 13 3.21 -4.94 0.37
CA ASP A 13 2.89 -4.49 -0.98
C ASP A 13 3.16 -2.98 -1.07
N ARG A 14 3.59 -2.53 -2.25
CA ARG A 14 3.80 -1.11 -2.54
C ARG A 14 3.05 -0.71 -3.78
N ILE A 15 2.48 0.49 -3.72
CA ILE A 15 1.82 1.14 -4.85
C ILE A 15 2.33 2.58 -5.00
N ARG A 16 2.32 3.09 -6.23
CA ARG A 16 2.57 4.50 -6.54
C ARG A 16 1.28 5.12 -7.07
N LEU A 17 0.77 6.15 -6.38
CA LEU A 17 -0.48 6.80 -6.77
C LEU A 17 -0.39 7.39 -8.18
N ARG A 18 -1.42 7.17 -9.00
CA ARG A 18 -1.56 7.76 -10.34
C ARG A 18 -2.31 9.09 -10.31
N GLN A 19 -3.13 9.29 -9.30
CA GLN A 19 -3.97 10.47 -9.08
C GLN A 19 -3.99 10.84 -7.59
N ALA A 20 -4.44 12.04 -7.26
CA ALA A 20 -4.58 12.44 -5.86
C ALA A 20 -5.79 11.75 -5.22
N VAL A 21 -5.61 11.13 -4.05
CA VAL A 21 -6.62 10.33 -3.35
C VAL A 21 -6.48 10.50 -1.84
N ASP A 22 -7.59 10.57 -1.11
CA ASP A 22 -7.63 10.58 0.35
C ASP A 22 -7.41 9.19 0.96
N ALA A 23 -6.86 9.13 2.18
CA ALA A 23 -6.57 7.86 2.84
C ALA A 23 -7.82 6.98 3.09
N PRO A 24 -9.00 7.51 3.49
CA PRO A 24 -10.24 6.71 3.62
C PRO A 24 -10.69 6.03 2.31
N THR A 25 -10.68 6.75 1.18
CA THR A 25 -10.94 6.16 -0.14
C THR A 25 -9.90 5.08 -0.46
N LEU A 26 -8.61 5.34 -0.21
CA LEU A 26 -7.56 4.37 -0.48
C LEU A 26 -7.73 3.09 0.35
N ALA A 27 -7.99 3.21 1.65
CA ALA A 27 -8.26 2.07 2.53
C ALA A 27 -9.45 1.23 2.03
N SER A 28 -10.55 1.91 1.67
CA SER A 28 -11.75 1.27 1.11
C SER A 28 -11.48 0.58 -0.23
N TYR A 29 -10.62 1.15 -1.07
CA TYR A 29 -10.36 0.67 -2.42
C TYR A 29 -9.46 -0.56 -2.48
N TYR A 30 -8.48 -0.66 -1.58
CA TYR A 30 -7.60 -1.82 -1.44
C TYR A 30 -8.12 -2.85 -0.42
N GLU A 31 -9.30 -2.61 0.16
CA GLU A 31 -9.92 -3.44 1.21
C GLU A 31 -9.01 -3.65 2.44
N VAL A 32 -8.37 -2.57 2.91
CA VAL A 32 -7.46 -2.56 4.07
C VAL A 32 -8.01 -1.69 5.19
N ASN A 33 -7.59 -1.94 6.43
CA ASN A 33 -7.99 -1.10 7.55
C ASN A 33 -7.28 0.27 7.48
N LEU A 34 -8.02 1.37 7.64
CA LEU A 34 -7.47 2.72 7.57
C LEU A 34 -6.41 2.99 8.66
N GLY A 35 -6.62 2.49 9.88
CA GLY A 35 -5.66 2.62 10.98
C GLY A 35 -4.37 1.83 10.72
N GLU A 36 -4.47 0.62 10.15
CA GLU A 36 -3.32 -0.17 9.71
C GLU A 36 -2.55 0.53 8.58
N LEU A 37 -3.27 1.04 7.58
CA LEU A 37 -2.72 1.81 6.47
C LEU A 37 -1.95 3.05 6.96
N ILE A 38 -2.50 3.81 7.92
CA ILE A 38 -1.83 4.95 8.55
C ILE A 38 -0.60 4.50 9.35
N ALA A 39 -0.70 3.41 10.11
CA ALA A 39 0.41 2.87 10.92
C ALA A 39 1.60 2.40 10.08
N LEU A 40 1.34 1.88 8.87
CA LEU A 40 2.38 1.53 7.88
C LEU A 40 3.00 2.78 7.25
N ASN A 41 2.21 3.83 6.99
CA ASN A 41 2.64 5.04 6.29
C ASN A 41 2.99 6.21 7.23
N LYS A 42 3.90 5.97 8.18
CA LYS A 42 4.30 6.93 9.25
C LYS A 42 4.81 8.30 8.77
N ALA A 43 5.14 8.46 7.49
CA ALA A 43 5.53 9.74 6.89
C ALA A 43 4.33 10.68 6.61
N TRP A 44 3.09 10.18 6.69
CA TRP A 44 1.89 10.99 6.51
C TRP A 44 1.65 11.91 7.71
N LYS A 45 1.19 13.14 7.44
CA LYS A 45 0.78 14.11 8.47
C LYS A 45 -0.71 13.94 8.81
N ALA A 46 -1.13 14.39 9.99
CA ALA A 46 -2.51 14.25 10.47
C ALA A 46 -3.62 14.64 9.44
N PRO A 47 -3.52 15.74 8.66
CA PRO A 47 -4.54 16.06 7.66
C PRO A 47 -4.69 15.03 6.52
N ALA A 48 -3.67 14.19 6.29
CA ALA A 48 -3.76 13.09 5.33
C ALA A 48 -4.37 11.82 5.96
N HIS A 49 -4.37 11.70 7.29
CA HIS A 49 -5.00 10.58 8.02
C HIS A 49 -6.53 10.71 8.01
N SER A 50 -7.02 11.93 8.25
CA SER A 50 -8.43 12.31 8.26
C SER A 50 -9.06 12.43 6.86
N GLY A 51 -8.23 12.47 5.80
CA GLY A 51 -8.68 12.72 4.42
C GLY A 51 -8.90 14.21 4.10
N GLU A 52 -8.71 15.12 5.05
CA GLU A 52 -8.82 16.58 4.86
C GLU A 52 -7.85 17.11 3.80
N LYS A 53 -6.70 16.44 3.61
CA LYS A 53 -5.75 16.68 2.54
C LYS A 53 -5.47 15.40 1.76
N PRO A 54 -5.81 15.32 0.47
CA PRO A 54 -5.52 14.14 -0.33
C PRO A 54 -4.01 13.92 -0.49
N LEU A 55 -3.62 12.64 -0.57
CA LEU A 55 -2.27 12.21 -0.89
C LEU A 55 -2.01 12.53 -2.37
N PRO A 56 -0.92 13.23 -2.73
CA PRO A 56 -0.70 13.65 -4.10
C PRO A 56 -0.33 12.48 -5.02
N ALA A 57 -0.63 12.63 -6.32
CA ALA A 57 -0.15 11.70 -7.35
C ALA A 57 1.37 11.54 -7.29
N GLY A 58 1.86 10.34 -7.62
CA GLY A 58 3.27 9.96 -7.50
C GLY A 58 3.71 9.54 -6.10
N SER A 59 2.87 9.69 -5.06
CA SER A 59 3.18 9.23 -3.70
C SER A 59 3.37 7.72 -3.65
N MET A 60 4.41 7.27 -2.93
CA MET A 60 4.64 5.86 -2.61
C MET A 60 3.83 5.49 -1.36
N ILE A 61 2.96 4.49 -1.47
CA ILE A 61 2.13 3.99 -0.37
C ILE A 61 2.49 2.54 -0.09
N TRP A 62 2.65 2.23 1.20
CA TRP A 62 2.82 0.88 1.71
C TRP A 62 1.46 0.30 2.10
N LEU A 63 1.22 -0.94 1.68
CA LEU A 63 0.02 -1.71 2.00
C LEU A 63 0.39 -2.95 2.83
N PRO A 64 -0.54 -3.51 3.61
CA PRO A 64 -0.36 -4.79 4.29
C PRO A 64 0.04 -5.90 3.30
N ALA A 65 0.82 -6.87 3.78
CA ALA A 65 1.33 -7.95 2.94
C ALA A 65 0.21 -8.74 2.24
N GLY A 66 0.42 -9.02 0.94
CA GLY A 66 -0.50 -9.81 0.12
C GLY A 66 -1.84 -9.15 -0.19
N THR A 67 -1.99 -7.84 0.05
CA THR A 67 -3.16 -7.05 -0.37
C THR A 67 -3.40 -7.17 -1.88
N MET A 68 -2.36 -7.03 -2.69
CA MET A 68 -2.44 -7.16 -4.15
C MET A 68 -2.80 -8.58 -4.58
N ILE A 69 -2.31 -9.60 -3.85
CA ILE A 69 -2.64 -11.02 -4.10
C ILE A 69 -4.12 -11.29 -3.78
N ARG A 70 -4.63 -10.80 -2.65
CA ARG A 70 -6.05 -10.92 -2.28
C ARG A 70 -6.96 -10.24 -3.31
N LEU A 71 -6.59 -9.06 -3.79
CA LEU A 71 -7.32 -8.34 -4.84
C LEU A 71 -7.27 -9.09 -6.18
N ALA A 72 -6.16 -9.76 -6.52
CA ALA A 72 -6.06 -10.61 -7.71
C ALA A 72 -6.95 -11.86 -7.61
N GLN A 73 -6.95 -12.55 -6.46
CA GLN A 73 -7.82 -13.70 -6.21
C GLN A 73 -9.31 -13.36 -6.30
N ARG A 74 -9.70 -12.11 -5.99
CA ARG A 74 -11.08 -11.60 -6.15
C ARG A 74 -11.40 -11.03 -7.53
N GLY A 75 -10.47 -11.02 -8.48
CA GLY A 75 -10.63 -10.38 -9.78
C GLY A 75 -10.65 -8.84 -9.76
N ALA A 76 -10.35 -8.23 -8.61
CA ALA A 76 -10.40 -6.78 -8.39
C ALA A 76 -9.10 -6.04 -8.82
N THR A 77 -8.08 -6.74 -9.32
CA THR A 77 -6.79 -6.11 -9.71
C THR A 77 -6.96 -5.01 -10.73
N SER A 78 -7.78 -5.20 -11.78
CA SER A 78 -7.99 -4.18 -12.81
C SER A 78 -8.53 -2.87 -12.24
N ARG A 79 -9.37 -2.96 -11.19
CA ARG A 79 -9.83 -1.81 -10.40
C ARG A 79 -8.66 -1.24 -9.58
N ALA A 80 -7.97 -2.06 -8.79
CA ALA A 80 -6.81 -1.66 -7.99
C ALA A 80 -5.73 -0.86 -8.77
N LEU A 81 -5.57 -1.15 -10.07
CA LEU A 81 -4.63 -0.47 -11.00
C LEU A 81 -5.06 0.94 -11.47
N VAL A 82 -6.31 1.35 -11.24
CA VAL A 82 -6.83 2.67 -11.68
C VAL A 82 -6.32 3.80 -10.79
N LEU A 83 -6.27 3.59 -9.46
CA LEU A 83 -5.80 4.60 -8.52
C LEU A 83 -4.28 4.65 -8.40
N ALA A 84 -3.60 3.50 -8.55
CA ALA A 84 -2.17 3.39 -8.34
C ALA A 84 -1.58 2.20 -9.13
N GLU A 85 -0.28 2.25 -9.41
CA GLU A 85 0.46 1.12 -10.00
C GLU A 85 1.28 0.36 -8.93
N PRO A 86 1.31 -0.98 -8.96
CA PRO A 86 2.13 -1.77 -8.06
C PRO A 86 3.60 -1.54 -8.36
N VAL A 87 4.36 -1.28 -7.31
CA VAL A 87 5.81 -1.12 -7.38
C VAL A 87 6.43 -2.47 -7.03
N SER A 88 6.57 -3.32 -8.04
CA SER A 88 7.23 -4.61 -7.89
C SER A 88 8.63 -4.42 -7.30
N THR A 89 8.87 -5.01 -6.14
CA THR A 89 10.20 -5.05 -5.49
C THR A 89 11.11 -6.11 -6.11
N ALA A 90 10.79 -6.55 -7.33
CA ALA A 90 11.56 -7.50 -8.11
C ALA A 90 12.89 -6.86 -8.49
N ARG A 91 13.89 -7.01 -7.62
CA ARG A 91 15.28 -7.08 -8.10
C ARG A 91 15.31 -8.22 -9.09
N LEU A 92 15.49 -7.89 -10.38
CA LEU A 92 16.06 -8.87 -11.31
C LEU A 92 17.35 -9.39 -10.68
N ARG A 93 17.45 -10.71 -10.60
CA ARG A 93 18.67 -11.48 -10.44
C ARG A 93 18.74 -12.43 -11.62
#